data_AF-A0A949FKU4-F1
#
_entry.id   AF-A0A949FKU4-F1
#
_cell.length_a   1.000
_cell.length_b   1.000
_cell.length_c   1.000
_cell.angle_alpha   90.00
_cell.angle_beta   90.00
_cell.angle_gamma   90.00
#
_symmetry.space_group_name_H-M   'P 1'
#
loop_
_entity.id
_entity.type
_entity.pdbx_description
1 polymer ?
#
loop_
_entity_poly.entity_id
_entity_poly.type
_entity_poly.pdbx_seq_one_letter_code
_entity_poly.pdbx_strand_id
1 'polypeptide(L)'
;MQDNNIISSNKKDEIKKEIEMKKKVEEYKDIEGLSTKKLNFGLWYVEHKRHFRLVFIGFLIAVSAATWTYSIYGFAYYIARGMAEDEVLAKMLVETKVISHEYIKQASAQDLKYYPVSIFDSGTGKYDLVIRVENSNQRWWAEISYYFSANNDQTGESSSFILPNGTKHLMALAQDFRVKPANAQLIVKNISWKRVDRHEIADWQAYQDSYLNIAVENIEFIPAGKSKLTEKINLNQANFDVINKTAYNYWQVDFPILLYSGAALVGVNRYSVSELMSGEKRQVQVRWPGNLGRVSGVEAIPELNILRDDIFIKFEGGVGEEK
;
A
#
# COMPACT_ATOMS: atom_id res chain seq x y z
N MET A 1 -67.55 -4.11 104.21
CA MET A 1 -66.30 -3.92 103.44
C MET A 1 -66.67 -3.52 102.02
N GLN A 2 -66.87 -2.23 101.73
CA GLN A 2 -67.19 -1.78 100.36
C GLN A 2 -66.78 -0.33 99.99
N ASP A 3 -66.13 0.43 100.89
CA ASP A 3 -65.88 1.87 100.64
C ASP A 3 -64.45 2.27 100.22
N ASN A 4 -63.50 1.33 100.16
CA ASN A 4 -62.12 1.63 99.69
C ASN A 4 -61.94 1.59 98.16
N ASN A 5 -63.01 1.40 97.38
CA ASN A 5 -62.92 1.27 95.92
C ASN A 5 -63.27 2.56 95.14
N ILE A 6 -63.85 3.57 95.81
CA ILE A 6 -64.38 4.79 95.14
C ILE A 6 -63.30 5.88 95.00
N ILE A 7 -62.32 5.95 95.91
CA ILE A 7 -61.24 6.97 95.87
C ILE A 7 -60.18 6.66 94.78
N SER A 8 -60.02 5.38 94.40
CA SER A 8 -59.04 4.98 93.36
C SER A 8 -59.51 5.24 91.93
N SER A 9 -60.83 5.35 91.68
CA SER A 9 -61.35 5.60 90.33
C SER A 9 -61.19 7.07 89.94
N ASN A 10 -61.45 8.00 90.86
CA ASN A 10 -61.43 9.43 90.56
C ASN A 10 -60.02 9.95 90.15
N LYS A 11 -58.97 9.44 90.81
CA LYS A 11 -57.56 9.77 90.46
C LYS A 11 -57.13 9.14 89.13
N LYS A 12 -57.65 7.94 88.80
CA LYS A 12 -57.43 7.32 87.49
C LYS A 12 -58.13 8.10 86.38
N ASP A 13 -59.31 8.63 86.65
CA ASP A 13 -60.07 9.43 85.68
C ASP A 13 -59.42 10.80 85.41
N GLU A 14 -58.79 11.43 86.42
CA GLU A 14 -57.98 12.64 86.21
C GLU A 14 -56.74 12.40 85.35
N ILE A 15 -55.97 11.34 85.63
CA ILE A 15 -54.80 10.96 84.83
C ILE A 15 -55.22 10.63 83.39
N LYS A 16 -56.35 9.93 83.23
CA LYS A 16 -56.90 9.58 81.92
C LYS A 16 -57.31 10.84 81.14
N LYS A 17 -57.94 11.81 81.80
CA LYS A 17 -58.26 13.13 81.21
C LYS A 17 -57.00 13.90 80.82
N GLU A 18 -55.95 13.89 81.63
CA GLU A 18 -54.69 14.57 81.31
C GLU A 18 -53.99 13.95 80.09
N ILE A 19 -53.97 12.62 80.01
CA ILE A 19 -53.44 11.87 78.85
C ILE A 19 -54.27 12.16 77.59
N GLU A 20 -55.60 12.17 77.71
CA GLU A 20 -56.50 12.45 76.60
C GLU A 20 -56.39 13.91 76.13
N MET A 21 -56.16 14.85 77.05
CA MET A 21 -55.94 16.26 76.75
C MET A 21 -54.59 16.47 76.05
N LYS A 22 -53.51 15.84 76.52
CA LYS A 22 -52.20 15.84 75.83
C LYS A 22 -52.32 15.28 74.42
N LYS A 23 -53.06 14.18 74.26
CA LYS A 23 -53.31 13.57 72.95
C LYS A 23 -54.12 14.49 72.03
N LYS A 24 -55.15 15.17 72.55
CA LYS A 24 -55.93 16.18 71.80
C LYS A 24 -55.10 17.40 71.40
N VAL A 25 -54.15 17.83 72.22
CA VAL A 25 -53.22 18.93 71.90
C VAL A 25 -52.20 18.51 70.82
N GLU A 26 -51.70 17.27 70.87
CA GLU A 26 -50.80 16.73 69.83
C GLU A 26 -51.50 16.50 68.48
N GLU A 27 -52.79 16.18 68.50
CA GLU A 27 -53.62 15.96 67.30
C GLU A 27 -54.30 17.26 66.81
N TYR A 28 -54.15 18.38 67.54
CA TYR A 28 -54.74 19.66 67.17
C TYR A 28 -54.19 20.17 65.83
N LYS A 29 -55.13 20.54 64.94
CA LYS A 29 -54.87 21.19 63.66
C LYS A 29 -55.71 22.46 63.61
N ASP A 30 -55.06 23.59 63.39
CA ASP A 30 -55.75 24.86 63.19
C ASP A 30 -56.45 24.89 61.81
N ILE A 31 -57.37 25.83 61.61
CA ILE A 31 -58.18 26.05 60.40
C ILE A 31 -57.29 26.27 59.17
N GLU A 32 -56.07 26.77 59.36
CA GLU A 32 -55.04 26.94 58.30
C GLU A 32 -54.17 25.67 58.05
N GLY A 33 -54.45 24.54 58.72
CA GLY A 33 -53.75 23.27 58.52
C GLY A 33 -52.38 23.15 59.20
N LEU A 34 -52.05 24.08 60.11
CA LEU A 34 -50.86 24.02 60.96
C LEU A 34 -51.10 23.05 62.13
N SER A 35 -50.34 21.95 62.13
CA SER A 35 -50.30 20.99 63.25
C SER A 35 -49.26 21.44 64.28
N THR A 36 -49.51 21.18 65.56
CA THR A 36 -48.57 21.43 66.66
C THR A 36 -47.18 20.82 66.44
N LYS A 37 -47.09 19.70 65.70
CA LYS A 37 -45.81 19.11 65.28
C LYS A 37 -45.03 19.98 64.30
N LYS A 38 -45.72 20.62 63.33
CA LYS A 38 -45.08 21.54 62.36
C LYS A 38 -44.63 22.83 63.04
N LEU A 39 -45.42 23.31 64.00
CA LEU A 39 -45.08 24.51 64.78
C LEU A 39 -43.85 24.25 65.67
N ASN A 40 -43.80 23.11 66.36
CA ASN A 40 -42.65 22.72 67.18
C ASN A 40 -41.37 22.53 66.35
N PHE A 41 -41.48 21.93 65.16
CA PHE A 41 -40.34 21.81 64.25
C PHE A 41 -39.87 23.18 63.72
N GLY A 42 -40.82 24.07 63.36
CA GLY A 42 -40.50 25.43 62.92
C GLY A 42 -39.79 26.24 64.00
N LEU A 43 -40.28 26.18 65.25
CA LEU A 43 -39.66 26.81 66.42
C LEU A 43 -38.27 26.23 66.69
N TRP A 44 -38.13 24.90 66.72
CA TRP A 44 -36.85 24.23 66.89
C TRP A 44 -35.85 24.60 65.79
N TYR A 45 -36.28 24.66 64.53
CA TYR A 45 -35.45 25.08 63.40
C TYR A 45 -35.01 26.53 63.53
N VAL A 46 -35.91 27.46 63.88
CA VAL A 46 -35.56 28.88 64.07
C VAL A 46 -34.58 29.05 65.23
N GLU A 47 -34.80 28.33 66.33
CA GLU A 47 -33.92 28.30 67.51
C GLU A 47 -32.51 27.80 67.15
N HIS A 48 -32.41 26.73 66.33
CA HIS A 48 -31.13 26.13 65.94
C HIS A 48 -30.55 26.69 64.63
N LYS A 49 -31.24 27.61 63.94
CA LYS A 49 -30.84 28.18 62.63
C LYS A 49 -29.44 28.77 62.66
N ARG A 50 -29.05 29.38 63.78
CA ARG A 50 -27.71 29.95 63.98
C ARG A 50 -26.64 28.85 64.03
N HIS A 51 -26.91 27.74 64.75
CA HIS A 51 -25.98 26.62 64.82
C HIS A 51 -25.82 25.91 63.47
N PHE A 52 -26.91 25.67 62.74
CA PHE A 52 -26.85 25.12 61.38
C PHE A 52 -26.03 25.99 60.44
N ARG A 53 -26.21 27.32 60.51
CA ARG A 53 -25.41 28.25 59.70
C ARG A 53 -23.92 28.17 60.04
N LEU A 54 -23.57 28.12 61.32
CA LEU A 54 -22.17 28.04 61.75
C LEU A 54 -21.52 26.71 61.33
N VAL A 55 -22.23 25.59 61.48
CA VAL A 55 -21.76 24.26 61.03
C VAL A 55 -21.57 24.24 59.52
N PHE A 56 -22.53 24.78 58.76
CA PHE A 56 -22.45 24.83 57.30
C PHE A 56 -21.30 25.73 56.82
N ILE A 57 -21.10 26.89 57.43
CA ILE A 57 -19.95 27.76 57.14
C ILE A 57 -18.63 27.04 57.46
N GLY A 58 -18.53 26.37 58.62
CA GLY A 58 -17.34 25.60 58.99
C GLY A 58 -17.05 24.48 57.99
N PHE A 59 -18.08 23.76 57.53
CA PHE A 59 -17.96 22.75 56.48
C PHE A 59 -17.45 23.34 55.17
N LEU A 60 -18.01 24.47 54.71
CA LEU A 60 -17.55 25.13 53.48
C LEU A 60 -16.09 25.61 53.58
N ILE A 61 -15.67 26.12 54.75
CA ILE A 61 -14.27 26.50 54.99
C ILE A 61 -13.36 25.27 54.89
N ALA A 62 -13.75 24.14 55.48
CA ALA A 62 -12.98 22.91 55.42
C ALA A 62 -12.84 22.38 53.98
N VAL A 63 -13.94 22.37 53.20
CA VAL A 63 -13.92 21.98 51.78
C VAL A 63 -13.05 22.92 50.96
N SER A 64 -13.15 24.22 51.20
CA SER A 64 -12.32 25.22 50.52
C SER A 64 -10.83 24.99 50.82
N ALA A 65 -10.46 24.83 52.09
CA ALA A 65 -9.10 24.56 52.50
C ALA A 65 -8.54 23.26 51.90
N ALA A 66 -9.32 22.18 51.89
CA ALA A 66 -8.93 20.92 51.28
C ALA A 66 -8.69 21.06 49.77
N THR A 67 -9.61 21.73 49.06
CA THR A 67 -9.49 21.96 47.61
C THR A 67 -8.26 22.80 47.28
N TRP A 68 -8.03 23.88 48.02
CA TRP A 68 -6.85 24.72 47.83
C TRP A 68 -5.55 23.96 48.10
N THR A 69 -5.51 23.16 49.17
CA THR A 69 -4.33 22.35 49.51
C THR A 69 -4.03 21.33 48.40
N TYR A 70 -5.06 20.66 47.88
CA TYR A 70 -4.92 19.72 46.77
C TYR A 70 -4.41 20.40 45.49
N SER A 71 -5.01 21.54 45.11
CA SER A 71 -4.59 22.29 43.93
C SER A 71 -3.16 22.80 44.03
N ILE A 72 -2.76 23.37 45.18
CA ILE A 72 -1.39 23.85 45.42
C ILE A 72 -0.40 22.68 45.35
N TYR A 73 -0.72 21.55 45.99
CA TYR A 73 0.12 20.36 45.93
C TYR A 73 0.28 19.83 44.50
N GLY A 74 -0.82 19.73 43.75
CA GLY A 74 -0.80 19.29 42.36
C GLY A 74 0.03 20.20 41.47
N PHE A 75 -0.11 21.52 41.63
CA PHE A 75 0.67 22.50 40.87
C PHE A 75 2.16 22.43 41.21
N ALA A 76 2.50 22.34 42.50
CA ALA A 76 3.88 22.20 42.96
C ALA A 76 4.52 20.90 42.44
N TYR A 77 3.78 19.79 42.48
CA TYR A 77 4.22 18.51 41.93
C TYR A 77 4.44 18.57 40.42
N TYR A 78 3.51 19.18 39.68
CA TYR A 78 3.61 19.32 38.23
C TYR A 78 4.81 20.17 37.82
N ILE A 79 5.06 21.30 38.49
CA ILE A 79 6.25 22.13 38.24
C ILE A 79 7.54 21.37 38.60
N ALA A 80 7.55 20.61 39.68
CA ALA A 80 8.76 19.91 40.14
C ALA A 80 9.13 18.67 39.30
N ARG A 81 8.14 17.96 38.75
CA ARG A 81 8.36 16.68 38.02
C ARG A 81 7.60 16.56 36.71
N GLY A 82 6.32 16.95 36.69
CA GLY A 82 5.45 16.76 35.51
C GLY A 82 5.97 17.45 34.25
N MET A 83 6.53 18.66 34.37
CA MET A 83 7.10 19.38 33.23
C MET A 83 8.28 18.63 32.58
N ALA A 84 9.13 17.99 33.37
CA ALA A 84 10.27 17.23 32.85
C ALA A 84 9.82 15.93 32.18
N GLU A 85 8.80 15.27 32.73
CA GLU A 85 8.18 14.07 32.15
C GLU A 85 7.49 14.39 30.81
N ASP A 86 6.75 15.50 30.75
CA ASP A 86 6.11 15.99 29.53
C ASP A 86 7.14 16.37 28.46
N GLU A 87 8.27 16.98 28.82
CA GLU A 87 9.35 17.31 27.87
C GLU A 87 9.97 16.04 27.28
N VAL A 88 10.15 14.99 28.08
CA VAL A 88 10.65 13.68 27.62
C VAL A 88 9.64 13.01 26.69
N LEU A 89 8.35 13.01 27.03
CA LEU A 89 7.26 12.51 26.18
C LEU A 89 7.18 13.28 24.85
N ALA A 90 7.27 14.61 24.89
CA ALA A 90 7.29 15.46 23.70
C ALA A 90 8.51 15.15 22.81
N LYS A 91 9.69 14.95 23.40
CA LYS A 91 10.88 14.52 22.66
C LYS A 91 10.69 13.15 22.02
N MET A 92 10.12 12.18 22.73
CA MET A 92 9.81 10.85 22.17
C MET A 92 8.80 10.92 21.00
N LEU A 93 7.82 11.82 21.06
CA LEU A 93 6.83 12.04 19.98
C LEU A 93 7.41 12.78 18.77
N VAL A 94 8.44 13.60 18.95
CA VAL A 94 9.16 14.27 17.85
C VAL A 94 10.24 13.35 17.25
N GLU A 95 10.85 12.47 18.05
CA GLU A 95 11.77 11.42 17.60
C GLU A 95 11.09 10.27 16.86
N THR A 96 9.76 10.17 16.88
CA THR A 96 9.02 9.25 16.00
C THR A 96 9.20 9.65 14.54
N LYS A 97 10.27 9.11 13.93
CA LYS A 97 10.57 9.00 12.49
C LYS A 97 9.85 10.03 11.62
N VAL A 98 10.26 11.29 11.72
CA VAL A 98 10.10 12.21 10.59
C VAL A 98 10.82 11.53 9.41
N ILE A 99 10.06 11.17 8.37
CA ILE A 99 10.60 10.52 7.17
C ILE A 99 11.71 11.44 6.63
N SER A 100 12.97 11.04 6.82
CA SER A 100 14.09 11.89 6.43
C SER A 100 14.16 12.04 4.92
N HIS A 101 14.63 13.19 4.43
CA HIS A 101 14.85 13.38 3.00
C HIS A 101 15.79 12.31 2.41
N GLU A 102 16.78 11.86 3.18
CA GLU A 102 17.65 10.73 2.81
C GLU A 102 16.89 9.43 2.65
N TYR A 103 15.95 9.12 3.55
CA TYR A 103 15.09 7.95 3.42
C TYR A 103 14.23 8.02 2.15
N ILE A 104 13.68 9.20 1.82
CA ILE A 104 12.91 9.40 0.57
C ILE A 104 13.80 9.18 -0.66
N LYS A 105 15.03 9.73 -0.66
CA LYS A 105 16.01 9.51 -1.74
C LYS A 105 16.46 8.05 -1.88
N GLN A 106 16.65 7.34 -0.77
CA GLN A 106 16.97 5.92 -0.80
C GLN A 106 15.79 5.06 -1.28
N ALA A 107 14.55 5.51 -1.02
CA ALA A 107 13.34 4.82 -1.45
C ALA A 107 12.89 5.19 -2.88
N SER A 108 13.43 6.26 -3.48
CA SER A 108 13.12 6.68 -4.85
C SER A 108 13.79 5.78 -5.90
N ALA A 109 13.24 5.80 -7.11
CA ALA A 109 13.85 5.08 -8.23
C ALA A 109 15.23 5.63 -8.57
N GLN A 110 16.17 4.72 -8.79
CA GLN A 110 17.51 4.96 -9.30
C GLN A 110 17.51 4.92 -10.83
N ASP A 111 18.44 5.62 -11.46
CA ASP A 111 18.58 5.65 -12.91
C ASP A 111 18.85 4.26 -13.50
N LEU A 112 18.36 4.05 -14.71
CA LEU A 112 18.67 2.84 -15.48
C LEU A 112 20.13 2.84 -15.91
N LYS A 113 20.72 1.65 -15.98
CA LYS A 113 22.06 1.47 -16.53
C LYS A 113 21.97 1.14 -18.02
N TYR A 114 22.63 1.95 -18.84
CA TYR A 114 22.65 1.82 -20.29
C TYR A 114 24.00 1.27 -20.77
N TYR A 115 23.96 0.35 -21.73
CA TYR A 115 25.15 -0.21 -22.38
C TYR A 115 25.39 0.41 -23.76
N PRO A 116 26.52 0.16 -24.43
CA PRO A 116 26.73 0.65 -25.79
C PRO A 116 25.68 0.13 -26.77
N VAL A 117 25.27 0.98 -27.73
CA VAL A 117 24.38 0.57 -28.83
C VAL A 117 25.16 -0.31 -29.81
N SER A 118 24.59 -1.46 -30.13
CA SER A 118 25.08 -2.34 -31.20
C SER A 118 24.25 -2.12 -32.47
N ILE A 119 24.92 -2.18 -33.62
CA ILE A 119 24.33 -1.94 -34.93
C ILE A 119 24.63 -3.15 -35.81
N PHE A 120 23.59 -3.71 -36.42
CA PHE A 120 23.69 -4.86 -37.31
C PHE A 120 23.11 -4.52 -38.68
N ASP A 121 23.70 -5.07 -39.73
CA ASP A 121 23.14 -5.00 -41.08
C ASP A 121 22.07 -6.09 -41.22
N SER A 122 20.81 -5.68 -41.40
CA SER A 122 19.65 -6.58 -41.53
C SER A 122 19.58 -7.26 -42.90
N GLY A 123 20.54 -6.98 -43.79
CA GLY A 123 20.42 -7.23 -45.21
C GLY A 123 19.50 -6.20 -45.87
N THR A 124 19.61 -6.04 -47.18
CA THR A 124 18.78 -5.10 -47.98
C THR A 124 19.03 -3.61 -47.72
N GLY A 125 20.16 -3.25 -47.08
CA GLY A 125 20.52 -1.84 -46.82
C GLY A 125 19.84 -1.23 -45.59
N LYS A 126 19.18 -2.07 -44.78
CA LYS A 126 18.54 -1.70 -43.52
C LYS A 126 19.39 -2.13 -42.33
N TYR A 127 19.19 -1.49 -41.19
CA TYR A 127 19.99 -1.71 -39.99
C TYR A 127 19.13 -1.97 -38.76
N ASP A 128 19.58 -2.90 -37.93
CA ASP A 128 19.01 -3.17 -36.61
C ASP A 128 19.88 -2.51 -35.54
N LEU A 129 19.24 -1.78 -34.64
CA LEU A 129 19.90 -1.16 -33.49
C LEU A 129 19.38 -1.80 -32.22
N VAL A 130 20.29 -2.12 -31.31
CA VAL A 130 19.94 -2.67 -30.00
C VAL A 130 20.82 -2.12 -28.90
N ILE A 131 20.22 -1.92 -27.73
CA ILE A 131 20.92 -1.56 -26.52
C ILE A 131 20.38 -2.39 -25.35
N ARG A 132 21.28 -2.88 -24.51
CA ARG A 132 20.92 -3.48 -23.23
C ARG A 132 20.69 -2.38 -22.20
N VAL A 133 19.62 -2.50 -21.44
CA VAL A 133 19.26 -1.60 -20.34
C VAL A 133 18.95 -2.44 -19.11
N GLU A 134 19.46 -2.02 -17.96
CA GLU A 134 19.27 -2.71 -16.68
C GLU A 134 18.57 -1.80 -15.68
N ASN A 135 17.57 -2.35 -14.99
CA ASN A 135 16.88 -1.70 -13.89
C ASN A 135 17.32 -2.33 -12.56
N SER A 136 18.14 -1.65 -11.78
CA SER A 136 18.60 -2.12 -10.46
C SER A 136 17.59 -1.89 -9.34
N ASN A 137 16.44 -1.29 -9.63
CA ASN A 137 15.43 -1.01 -8.63
C ASN A 137 14.61 -2.26 -8.32
N GLN A 138 14.53 -2.60 -7.04
CA GLN A 138 13.79 -3.81 -6.60
C GLN A 138 12.27 -3.63 -6.58
N ARG A 139 11.77 -2.39 -6.54
CA ARG A 139 10.35 -2.06 -6.35
C ARG A 139 9.85 -0.94 -7.26
N TRP A 140 10.63 -0.65 -8.30
CA TRP A 140 10.27 0.33 -9.30
C TRP A 140 10.40 -0.28 -10.67
N TRP A 141 9.39 -0.05 -11.49
CA TRP A 141 9.40 -0.35 -12.91
C TRP A 141 9.22 0.95 -13.67
N ALA A 142 9.60 0.96 -14.94
CA ALA A 142 9.48 2.17 -15.75
C ALA A 142 8.83 1.87 -17.09
N GLU A 143 8.06 2.85 -17.58
CA GLU A 143 7.73 2.99 -18.99
C GLU A 143 8.70 3.96 -19.63
N ILE A 144 9.20 3.63 -20.82
CA ILE A 144 10.30 4.33 -21.49
C ILE A 144 9.84 4.65 -22.91
N SER A 145 9.93 5.92 -23.31
CA SER A 145 9.80 6.34 -24.70
C SER A 145 11.17 6.79 -25.21
N TYR A 146 11.59 6.24 -26.34
CA TYR A 146 12.96 6.38 -26.84
C TYR A 146 13.03 6.33 -28.37
N TYR A 147 14.15 6.77 -28.90
CA TYR A 147 14.56 6.54 -30.29
C TYR A 147 16.08 6.41 -30.35
N PHE A 148 16.61 5.92 -31.46
CA PHE A 148 18.05 5.91 -31.71
C PHE A 148 18.42 7.04 -32.66
N SER A 149 19.57 7.67 -32.41
CA SER A 149 20.17 8.64 -33.30
C SER A 149 21.50 8.10 -33.83
N ALA A 150 21.70 8.16 -35.14
CA ALA A 150 22.93 7.77 -35.81
C ALA A 150 23.18 8.69 -37.02
N ASN A 151 24.39 9.25 -37.15
CA ASN A 151 24.79 10.11 -38.28
C ASN A 151 23.79 11.23 -38.64
N ASN A 152 23.21 11.91 -37.64
CA ASN A 152 22.15 12.94 -37.76
C ASN A 152 20.78 12.44 -38.27
N ASP A 153 20.64 11.15 -38.57
CA ASP A 153 19.33 10.52 -38.75
C ASP A 153 18.82 10.01 -37.39
N GLN A 154 17.51 9.86 -37.29
CA GLN A 154 16.83 9.32 -36.11
C GLN A 154 15.83 8.24 -36.54
N THR A 155 15.72 7.20 -35.73
CA THR A 155 14.68 6.18 -35.90
C THR A 155 13.32 6.74 -35.50
N GLY A 156 12.25 6.00 -35.82
CA GLY A 156 10.94 6.27 -35.23
C GLY A 156 10.98 6.17 -33.71
N GLU A 157 10.11 6.95 -33.04
CA GLU A 157 9.91 6.86 -31.61
C GLU A 157 9.25 5.52 -31.26
N SER A 158 9.78 4.86 -30.24
CA SER A 158 9.32 3.57 -29.72
C SER A 158 9.06 3.68 -28.23
N SER A 159 8.12 2.88 -27.74
CA SER A 159 7.80 2.77 -26.32
C SER A 159 8.09 1.36 -25.81
N SER A 160 8.51 1.27 -24.56
CA SER A 160 8.76 0.00 -23.88
C SER A 160 8.60 0.15 -22.37
N PHE A 161 8.88 -0.92 -21.64
CA PHE A 161 8.83 -0.97 -20.18
C PHE A 161 10.00 -1.80 -19.67
N ILE A 162 10.46 -1.55 -18.45
CA ILE A 162 11.45 -2.40 -17.77
C ILE A 162 10.97 -2.72 -16.35
N LEU A 163 10.93 -4.01 -16.03
CA LEU A 163 10.48 -4.51 -14.74
C LEU A 163 11.56 -4.33 -13.66
N PRO A 164 11.21 -4.37 -12.36
CA PRO A 164 12.15 -4.34 -11.26
C PRO A 164 13.20 -5.45 -11.37
N ASN A 165 14.46 -5.14 -11.06
CA ASN A 165 15.63 -6.03 -11.22
C ASN A 165 15.76 -6.66 -12.62
N GLY A 166 15.09 -6.08 -13.63
CA GLY A 166 15.03 -6.62 -14.98
C GLY A 166 16.17 -6.14 -15.86
N THR A 167 16.51 -6.96 -16.85
CA THR A 167 17.34 -6.58 -18.00
C THR A 167 16.48 -6.58 -19.24
N LYS A 168 16.65 -5.58 -20.11
CA LYS A 168 15.89 -5.45 -21.34
C LYS A 168 16.74 -5.06 -22.53
N HIS A 169 16.33 -5.50 -23.71
CA HIS A 169 16.93 -5.09 -24.98
C HIS A 169 15.97 -4.14 -25.71
N LEU A 170 16.28 -2.86 -25.71
CA LEU A 170 15.56 -1.87 -26.50
C LEU A 170 16.06 -1.96 -27.94
N MET A 171 15.15 -2.00 -28.91
CA MET A 171 15.45 -2.34 -30.29
C MET A 171 14.74 -1.40 -31.26
N ALA A 172 15.42 -1.07 -32.35
CA ALA A 172 14.80 -0.50 -33.55
C ALA A 172 15.24 -1.36 -34.74
N LEU A 173 14.31 -2.13 -35.28
CA LEU A 173 14.60 -3.14 -36.31
C LEU A 173 14.34 -2.58 -37.72
N ALA A 174 15.11 -3.06 -38.70
CA ALA A 174 14.95 -2.78 -40.13
C ALA A 174 14.86 -1.28 -40.47
N GLN A 175 15.69 -0.46 -39.82
CA GLN A 175 15.70 1.00 -39.95
C GLN A 175 16.47 1.45 -41.20
N ASP A 176 15.92 2.43 -41.90
CA ASP A 176 16.54 3.06 -43.07
C ASP A 176 17.40 4.26 -42.63
N PHE A 177 18.64 4.32 -43.11
CA PHE A 177 19.55 5.44 -42.87
C PHE A 177 20.07 5.98 -44.20
N ARG A 178 20.27 7.31 -44.29
CA ARG A 178 20.82 7.94 -45.51
C ARG A 178 22.26 7.53 -45.76
N VAL A 179 23.00 7.32 -44.68
CA VAL A 179 24.40 6.86 -44.68
C VAL A 179 24.52 5.70 -43.71
N LYS A 180 25.33 4.69 -44.08
CA LYS A 180 25.63 3.54 -43.20
C LYS A 180 25.99 4.01 -41.79
N PRO A 181 25.22 3.65 -40.75
CA PRO A 181 25.48 4.07 -39.38
C PRO A 181 26.74 3.37 -38.85
N ALA A 182 27.72 4.16 -38.40
CA ALA A 182 28.96 3.65 -37.80
C ALA A 182 28.88 3.67 -36.26
N ASN A 183 28.17 4.64 -35.72
CA ASN A 183 27.89 4.82 -34.30
C ASN A 183 26.43 5.24 -34.12
N ALA A 184 25.84 4.84 -32.99
CA ALA A 184 24.49 5.21 -32.62
C ALA A 184 24.41 5.46 -31.11
N GLN A 185 23.44 6.29 -30.72
CA GLN A 185 23.13 6.59 -29.33
C GLN A 185 21.64 6.38 -29.08
N LEU A 186 21.31 5.88 -27.89
CA LEU A 186 19.94 5.86 -27.41
C LEU A 186 19.58 7.26 -26.89
N ILE A 187 18.47 7.82 -27.36
CA ILE A 187 17.88 9.03 -26.80
C ILE A 187 16.60 8.64 -26.07
N VAL A 188 16.61 8.79 -24.74
CA VAL A 188 15.42 8.61 -23.90
C VAL A 188 14.66 9.93 -23.86
N LYS A 189 13.46 9.94 -24.43
CA LYS A 189 12.59 11.12 -24.46
C LYS A 189 11.83 11.28 -23.16
N ASN A 190 11.33 10.17 -22.62
CA ASN A 190 10.59 10.16 -21.36
C ASN A 190 10.81 8.84 -20.63
N ILE A 191 10.89 8.93 -19.29
CA ILE A 191 10.88 7.78 -18.39
C ILE A 191 9.85 8.04 -17.29
N SER A 192 8.89 7.12 -17.16
CA SER A 192 7.81 7.20 -16.16
C SER A 192 7.98 6.08 -15.16
N TRP A 193 8.49 6.42 -13.97
CA TRP A 193 8.70 5.48 -12.88
C TRP A 193 7.40 5.20 -12.13
N LYS A 194 7.12 3.92 -11.92
CA LYS A 194 5.96 3.43 -11.17
C LYS A 194 6.43 2.49 -10.07
N ARG A 195 5.89 2.69 -8.87
CA ARG A 195 6.22 1.87 -7.71
C ARG A 195 5.35 0.63 -7.69
N VAL A 196 5.94 -0.51 -7.37
CA VAL A 196 5.20 -1.74 -7.06
C VAL A 196 4.63 -1.62 -5.64
N ASP A 197 3.31 -1.72 -5.49
CA ASP A 197 2.68 -1.69 -4.16
C ASP A 197 3.01 -2.99 -3.40
N ARG A 198 3.51 -2.82 -2.18
CA ARG A 198 3.87 -3.95 -1.31
C ARG A 198 2.64 -4.66 -0.74
N HIS A 199 1.50 -3.96 -0.61
CA HIS A 199 0.27 -4.56 -0.10
C HIS A 199 -0.35 -5.52 -1.11
N GLU A 200 -0.21 -5.21 -2.39
CA GLU A 200 -0.66 -6.07 -3.49
C GLU A 200 0.38 -7.14 -3.82
N ILE A 201 1.66 -6.75 -3.92
CA ILE A 201 2.77 -7.63 -4.32
C ILE A 201 3.84 -7.62 -3.22
N ALA A 202 3.65 -8.48 -2.23
CA ALA A 202 4.57 -8.61 -1.10
C ALA A 202 5.97 -9.07 -1.55
N ASP A 203 6.05 -10.14 -2.35
CA ASP A 203 7.30 -10.67 -2.92
C ASP A 203 7.29 -10.48 -4.45
N TRP A 204 8.16 -9.59 -4.92
CA TRP A 204 8.28 -9.30 -6.35
C TRP A 204 8.81 -10.50 -7.14
N GLN A 205 9.78 -11.25 -6.61
CA GLN A 205 10.39 -12.35 -7.35
C GLN A 205 9.39 -13.48 -7.52
N ALA A 206 8.70 -13.86 -6.43
CA ALA A 206 7.67 -14.89 -6.48
C ALA A 206 6.52 -14.52 -7.43
N TYR A 207 6.11 -13.24 -7.42
CA TYR A 207 5.11 -12.73 -8.37
C TYR A 207 5.62 -12.79 -9.81
N GLN A 208 6.83 -12.31 -10.07
CA GLN A 208 7.40 -12.37 -11.41
C GLN A 208 7.47 -13.83 -11.91
N ASP A 209 7.92 -14.76 -11.08
CA ASP A 209 8.05 -16.17 -11.43
C ASP A 209 6.67 -16.82 -11.69
N SER A 210 5.60 -16.43 -10.98
CA SER A 210 4.27 -16.99 -11.24
C SER A 210 3.61 -16.45 -12.51
N TYR A 211 3.95 -15.23 -12.93
CA TYR A 211 3.34 -14.55 -14.09
C TYR A 211 4.24 -14.51 -15.34
N LEU A 212 5.51 -14.87 -15.27
CA LEU A 212 6.45 -14.91 -16.41
C LEU A 212 7.14 -16.26 -16.61
N ASN A 213 6.58 -17.34 -16.08
CA ASN A 213 7.09 -18.70 -16.34
C ASN A 213 6.75 -19.18 -17.76
N ILE A 214 7.37 -18.58 -18.77
CA ILE A 214 7.26 -18.94 -20.17
C ILE A 214 8.61 -19.53 -20.59
N ALA A 215 8.62 -20.82 -20.91
CA ALA A 215 9.84 -21.50 -21.30
C ALA A 215 10.03 -21.42 -22.82
N VAL A 216 11.29 -21.24 -23.23
CA VAL A 216 11.72 -21.37 -24.61
C VAL A 216 12.63 -22.58 -24.72
N GLU A 217 12.25 -23.55 -25.54
CA GLU A 217 12.91 -24.85 -25.66
C GLU A 217 13.20 -25.18 -27.14
N ASN A 218 14.05 -26.17 -27.39
CA ASN A 218 14.37 -26.68 -28.73
C ASN A 218 14.82 -25.61 -29.74
N ILE A 219 15.62 -24.64 -29.28
CA ILE A 219 16.10 -23.55 -30.13
C ILE A 219 17.12 -24.09 -31.15
N GLU A 220 16.84 -23.89 -32.43
CA GLU A 220 17.70 -24.25 -33.54
C GLU A 220 17.90 -23.06 -34.49
N PHE A 221 19.14 -22.85 -34.93
CA PHE A 221 19.47 -21.85 -35.95
C PHE A 221 19.95 -22.50 -37.25
N ILE A 222 19.34 -22.09 -38.36
CA ILE A 222 19.67 -22.54 -39.71
C ILE A 222 20.18 -21.32 -40.50
N PRO A 223 21.47 -21.27 -40.86
CA PRO A 223 22.03 -20.14 -41.59
C PRO A 223 21.54 -20.10 -43.05
N ALA A 224 21.63 -18.89 -43.63
CA ALA A 224 21.49 -18.65 -45.06
C ALA A 224 22.30 -19.66 -45.92
N GLY A 225 21.71 -20.16 -47.01
CA GLY A 225 22.33 -21.11 -47.93
C GLY A 225 22.18 -22.60 -47.57
N LYS A 226 21.75 -22.93 -46.35
CA LYS A 226 21.31 -24.31 -45.98
C LYS A 226 19.79 -24.49 -46.00
N SER A 227 19.03 -23.40 -46.04
CA SER A 227 17.57 -23.42 -46.16
C SER A 227 17.16 -23.85 -47.57
N LYS A 228 16.50 -25.01 -47.69
CA LYS A 228 16.09 -25.62 -48.98
C LYS A 228 14.91 -24.93 -49.68
N LEU A 229 14.50 -23.74 -49.21
CA LEU A 229 13.17 -23.20 -49.50
C LEU A 229 13.09 -22.22 -50.69
N THR A 230 14.19 -21.68 -51.21
CA THR A 230 14.16 -20.92 -52.49
C THR A 230 15.57 -20.58 -53.01
N GLU A 231 15.88 -20.93 -54.26
CA GLU A 231 17.17 -20.64 -54.92
C GLU A 231 17.48 -19.13 -55.10
N LYS A 232 16.53 -18.23 -54.81
CA LYS A 232 16.64 -16.79 -55.10
C LYS A 232 16.87 -15.89 -53.88
N ILE A 233 16.62 -16.35 -52.65
CA ILE A 233 16.78 -15.52 -51.44
C ILE A 233 17.40 -16.35 -50.31
N ASN A 234 18.58 -15.93 -49.88
CA ASN A 234 19.26 -16.48 -48.72
C ASN A 234 18.61 -15.97 -47.43
N LEU A 235 17.92 -16.87 -46.71
CA LEU A 235 17.24 -16.57 -45.46
C LEU A 235 17.87 -17.33 -44.29
N ASN A 236 18.10 -16.63 -43.20
CA ASN A 236 18.38 -17.23 -41.91
C ASN A 236 17.06 -17.64 -41.26
N GLN A 237 17.09 -18.69 -40.45
CA GLN A 237 15.92 -19.17 -39.75
C GLN A 237 16.27 -19.56 -38.31
N ALA A 238 15.46 -19.10 -37.36
CA ALA A 238 15.43 -19.62 -35.99
C ALA A 238 14.11 -20.35 -35.76
N ASN A 239 14.19 -21.59 -35.28
CA ASN A 239 13.07 -22.39 -34.83
C ASN A 239 13.17 -22.56 -33.32
N PHE A 240 12.06 -22.46 -32.60
CA PHE A 240 12.01 -22.76 -31.16
C PHE A 240 10.58 -23.05 -30.74
N ASP A 241 10.43 -23.72 -29.60
CA ASP A 241 9.15 -23.94 -28.95
C ASP A 241 8.97 -22.97 -27.79
N VAL A 242 7.81 -22.33 -27.73
CA VAL A 242 7.37 -21.51 -26.59
C VAL A 242 6.36 -22.30 -25.79
N ILE A 243 6.53 -22.39 -24.47
CA ILE A 243 5.63 -23.09 -23.57
C ILE A 243 5.21 -22.15 -22.45
N ASN A 244 3.92 -21.85 -22.36
CA ASN A 244 3.38 -21.09 -21.25
C ASN A 244 3.16 -22.02 -20.04
N LYS A 245 4.03 -21.96 -19.04
CA LYS A 245 3.95 -22.76 -17.81
C LYS A 245 3.25 -22.01 -16.67
N THR A 246 2.66 -20.86 -16.95
CA THR A 246 1.86 -20.10 -15.98
C THR A 246 0.42 -20.61 -15.94
N ALA A 247 -0.36 -20.14 -14.97
CA ALA A 247 -1.81 -20.38 -14.89
C ALA A 247 -2.64 -19.36 -15.70
N TYR A 248 -2.00 -18.46 -16.43
CA TYR A 248 -2.62 -17.33 -17.10
C TYR A 248 -2.60 -17.47 -18.62
N ASN A 249 -3.61 -16.92 -19.27
CA ASN A 249 -3.68 -16.81 -20.73
C ASN A 249 -3.28 -15.38 -21.14
N TYR A 250 -2.51 -15.22 -22.22
CA TYR A 250 -1.98 -13.92 -22.65
C TYR A 250 -2.42 -13.55 -24.07
N TRP A 251 -2.87 -12.30 -24.26
CA TRP A 251 -3.24 -11.79 -25.58
C TRP A 251 -2.06 -11.72 -26.54
N GLN A 252 -0.89 -11.31 -26.05
CA GLN A 252 0.33 -11.23 -26.84
C GLN A 252 1.55 -11.32 -25.93
N VAL A 253 2.53 -12.12 -26.33
CA VAL A 253 3.86 -12.19 -25.70
C VAL A 253 4.90 -11.91 -26.76
N ASP A 254 5.75 -10.92 -26.50
CA ASP A 254 6.84 -10.57 -27.41
C ASP A 254 8.09 -11.36 -27.04
N PHE A 255 8.86 -11.73 -28.05
CA PHE A 255 10.12 -12.46 -27.92
C PHE A 255 11.19 -11.73 -28.71
N PRO A 256 11.98 -10.84 -28.09
CA PRO A 256 13.26 -10.44 -28.63
C PRO A 256 14.16 -11.67 -28.75
N ILE A 257 14.76 -11.80 -29.93
CA ILE A 257 15.64 -12.89 -30.30
C ILE A 257 17.03 -12.30 -30.48
N LEU A 258 18.00 -12.85 -29.76
CA LEU A 258 19.39 -12.43 -29.73
C LEU A 258 20.25 -13.55 -30.33
N LEU A 259 21.14 -13.19 -31.24
CA LEU A 259 22.02 -14.14 -31.93
C LEU A 259 23.44 -13.90 -31.51
N TYR A 260 24.14 -14.96 -31.11
CA TYR A 260 25.48 -14.88 -30.58
C TYR A 260 26.49 -15.63 -31.43
N SER A 261 27.70 -15.07 -31.52
CA SER A 261 28.91 -15.75 -31.98
C SER A 261 29.93 -15.74 -30.84
N GLY A 262 30.10 -16.88 -30.17
CA GLY A 262 30.72 -16.93 -28.85
C GLY A 262 29.91 -16.08 -27.86
N ALA A 263 30.56 -15.06 -27.29
CA ALA A 263 29.92 -14.08 -26.38
C ALA A 263 29.47 -12.79 -27.09
N ALA A 264 29.80 -12.61 -28.37
CA ALA A 264 29.47 -11.40 -29.11
C ALA A 264 28.05 -11.49 -29.69
N LEU A 265 27.23 -10.47 -29.46
CA LEU A 265 25.95 -10.31 -30.13
C LEU A 265 26.21 -9.96 -31.60
N VAL A 266 25.64 -10.72 -32.54
CA VAL A 266 25.86 -10.60 -33.99
C VAL A 266 24.59 -10.29 -34.78
N GLY A 267 23.43 -10.31 -34.13
CA GLY A 267 22.16 -9.94 -34.74
C GLY A 267 21.03 -10.02 -33.74
N VAL A 268 19.94 -9.33 -34.06
CA VAL A 268 18.72 -9.31 -33.25
C VAL A 268 17.49 -9.38 -34.13
N ASN A 269 16.40 -9.90 -33.58
CA ASN A 269 15.08 -9.85 -34.19
C ASN A 269 14.01 -9.82 -33.09
N ARG A 270 12.74 -9.73 -33.46
CA ARG A 270 11.60 -9.84 -32.56
C ARG A 270 10.48 -10.64 -33.21
N TYR A 271 9.82 -11.46 -32.40
CA TYR A 271 8.62 -12.16 -32.82
C TYR A 271 7.56 -12.05 -31.73
N SER A 272 6.29 -11.93 -32.12
CA SER A 272 5.17 -11.82 -31.19
C SER A 272 4.26 -13.03 -31.35
N VAL A 273 3.90 -13.63 -30.22
CA VAL A 273 3.00 -14.78 -30.16
C VAL A 273 1.67 -14.30 -29.58
N SER A 274 0.61 -14.29 -30.38
CA SER A 274 -0.74 -13.85 -29.98
C SER A 274 -1.54 -14.99 -29.36
N GLU A 275 -2.35 -14.73 -28.35
CA GLU A 275 -3.25 -15.71 -27.70
C GLU A 275 -2.49 -16.96 -27.21
N LEU A 276 -1.50 -16.76 -26.34
CA LEU A 276 -0.73 -17.86 -25.75
C LEU A 276 -1.46 -18.36 -24.50
N MET A 277 -2.13 -19.51 -24.62
CA MET A 277 -2.96 -20.06 -23.55
C MET A 277 -2.12 -20.76 -22.46
N SER A 278 -2.67 -20.85 -21.25
CA SER A 278 -2.06 -21.55 -20.11
C SER A 278 -1.79 -23.01 -20.45
N GLY A 279 -0.54 -23.46 -20.23
CA GLY A 279 -0.09 -24.82 -20.57
C GLY A 279 0.16 -25.08 -22.05
N GLU A 280 -0.10 -24.11 -22.93
CA GLU A 280 0.07 -24.27 -24.37
C GLU A 280 1.54 -24.33 -24.76
N LYS A 281 1.85 -25.23 -25.70
CA LYS A 281 3.12 -25.28 -26.43
C LYS A 281 2.91 -24.83 -27.87
N ARG A 282 3.68 -23.86 -28.33
CA ARG A 282 3.62 -23.33 -29.70
C ARG A 282 4.99 -23.34 -30.38
N GLN A 283 5.04 -23.90 -31.57
CA GLN A 283 6.23 -23.86 -32.41
C GLN A 283 6.33 -22.50 -33.12
N VAL A 284 7.46 -21.83 -32.97
CA VAL A 284 7.76 -20.54 -33.57
C VAL A 284 8.87 -20.70 -34.59
N GLN A 285 8.69 -20.02 -35.73
CA GLN A 285 9.68 -19.94 -36.79
C GLN A 285 9.83 -18.50 -37.24
N VAL A 286 11.05 -17.99 -37.10
CA VAL A 286 11.38 -16.62 -37.47
C VAL A 286 12.41 -16.65 -38.58
N ARG A 287 12.18 -15.85 -39.62
CA ARG A 287 13.06 -15.76 -40.78
C ARG A 287 13.43 -14.31 -41.01
N TRP A 288 14.67 -14.07 -41.40
CA TRP A 288 15.10 -12.75 -41.82
C TRP A 288 16.18 -12.85 -42.90
N PRO A 289 16.19 -11.88 -43.84
CA PRO A 289 17.16 -11.82 -44.92
C PRO A 289 18.56 -11.46 -44.40
N GLY A 290 19.54 -11.58 -45.27
CA GLY A 290 20.93 -11.19 -45.00
C GLY A 290 21.87 -12.37 -44.76
N ASN A 291 23.16 -12.09 -44.82
CA ASN A 291 24.19 -13.06 -44.50
C ASN A 291 24.68 -12.80 -43.07
N LEU A 292 24.11 -13.51 -42.12
CA LEU A 292 24.66 -13.50 -40.78
C LEU A 292 25.94 -14.34 -40.77
N GLY A 293 26.94 -13.86 -40.02
CA GLY A 293 28.15 -14.64 -39.77
C GLY A 293 27.86 -15.94 -39.02
N ARG A 294 28.92 -16.62 -38.55
CA ARG A 294 28.76 -17.85 -37.77
C ARG A 294 27.99 -17.56 -36.47
N VAL A 295 26.75 -18.03 -36.37
CA VAL A 295 25.96 -18.04 -35.13
C VAL A 295 26.25 -19.33 -34.37
N SER A 296 26.59 -19.20 -33.09
CA SER A 296 26.83 -20.32 -32.16
C SER A 296 25.77 -20.44 -31.07
N GLY A 297 24.94 -19.42 -30.87
CA GLY A 297 23.88 -19.41 -29.87
C GLY A 297 22.72 -18.51 -30.27
N VAL A 298 21.53 -18.89 -29.84
CA VAL A 298 20.30 -18.11 -30.00
C VAL A 298 19.58 -18.08 -28.67
N GLU A 299 19.14 -16.90 -28.28
CA GLU A 299 18.36 -16.68 -27.07
C GLU A 299 17.08 -15.96 -27.47
N ALA A 300 15.92 -16.49 -27.08
CA ALA A 300 14.65 -15.80 -27.20
C ALA A 300 14.09 -15.59 -25.79
N ILE A 301 13.77 -14.35 -25.46
CA ILE A 301 13.42 -13.95 -24.10
C ILE A 301 11.94 -13.55 -24.08
N PRO A 302 11.08 -14.12 -23.25
CA PRO A 302 9.70 -13.65 -23.14
C PRO A 302 9.67 -12.24 -22.54
N GLU A 303 9.01 -11.31 -23.22
CA GLU A 303 8.76 -9.96 -22.76
C GLU A 303 7.27 -9.70 -22.61
N LEU A 304 6.87 -9.40 -21.38
CA LEU A 304 5.48 -9.06 -21.05
C LEU A 304 5.46 -8.16 -19.82
N ASN A 305 4.61 -7.13 -19.84
CA ASN A 305 4.46 -6.24 -18.69
C ASN A 305 3.36 -6.76 -17.77
N ILE A 306 3.74 -7.66 -16.86
CA ILE A 306 2.83 -8.32 -15.91
C ILE A 306 2.18 -7.39 -14.88
N LEU A 307 2.56 -6.11 -14.86
CA LEU A 307 1.97 -5.08 -14.01
C LEU A 307 0.80 -4.35 -14.69
N ARG A 308 0.40 -4.80 -15.88
CA ARG A 308 -0.79 -4.33 -16.59
C ARG A 308 -1.87 -5.40 -16.55
N ASP A 309 -3.13 -4.99 -16.36
CA ASP A 309 -4.26 -5.92 -16.30
C ASP A 309 -4.82 -6.31 -17.68
N ASP A 310 -4.51 -5.52 -18.71
CA ASP A 310 -5.08 -5.68 -20.05
C ASP A 310 -4.36 -6.71 -20.93
N ILE A 311 -3.37 -7.42 -20.36
CA ILE A 311 -2.60 -8.44 -21.05
C ILE A 311 -3.23 -9.84 -20.97
N PHE A 312 -4.16 -10.04 -20.04
CA PHE A 312 -4.71 -11.35 -19.72
C PHE A 312 -5.99 -11.64 -20.51
N ILE A 313 -6.10 -12.86 -21.04
CA ILE A 313 -7.36 -13.38 -21.57
C ILE A 313 -8.15 -13.96 -20.40
N LYS A 314 -9.35 -13.45 -20.17
CA LYS A 314 -10.25 -13.97 -19.14
C LYS A 314 -10.73 -15.37 -19.51
N PHE A 315 -10.86 -16.24 -18.51
CA PHE A 315 -11.49 -17.53 -18.71
C PHE A 315 -13.00 -17.34 -18.91
N GLU A 316 -13.51 -17.54 -20.12
CA GLU A 316 -14.94 -17.59 -20.35
C GLU A 316 -15.52 -18.86 -19.70
N GLY A 317 -16.49 -18.71 -18.79
CA GLY A 317 -17.27 -19.82 -18.23
C GLY A 317 -16.88 -20.31 -16.82
N GLY A 318 -16.13 -19.51 -16.05
CA GLY A 318 -15.98 -19.74 -14.61
C GLY A 318 -17.30 -19.54 -13.86
N VAL A 319 -17.60 -20.40 -12.89
CA VAL A 319 -18.81 -20.31 -12.05
C VAL A 319 -18.81 -18.96 -11.34
N GLY A 320 -19.63 -18.01 -11.82
CA GLY A 320 -19.77 -16.68 -11.21
C GLY A 320 -19.92 -15.52 -12.20
N GLU A 321 -19.71 -15.70 -13.51
CA GLU A 321 -20.06 -14.66 -14.48
C GLU A 321 -21.54 -14.80 -14.89
N GLU A 322 -22.43 -14.16 -14.12
CA GLU A 322 -23.77 -13.83 -14.61
C GLU A 322 -23.64 -12.90 -15.82
N LYS A 323 -24.31 -13.28 -16.92
CA LYS A 323 -24.41 -12.50 -18.15
C LYS A 323 -25.20 -11.22 -17.98
#